data_AF-R5J2P1-F1
#
_entry.id   AF-R5J2P1-F1
#
_cell.length_a   1.000
_cell.length_b   1.000
_cell.length_c   1.000
_cell.angle_alpha   90.00
_cell.angle_beta   90.00
_cell.angle_gamma   90.00
#
_symmetry.space_group_name_H-M   'P 1'
#
loop_
_entity.id
_entity.type
_entity.pdbx_description
1 polymer ?
#
loop_
_entity_poly.entity_id
_entity_poly.type
_entity_poly.pdbx_seq_one_letter_code
_entity_poly.pdbx_strand_id
1 'polypeptide(L)'
;MSKYVFYIFLWLIPALLLSSCRKEVRPTSIEIKDPDRHYYPIKQGQQLDIMFTITNTGNTPLLITDIQPSCGCIIIDKSSHVIIPEHGTKQFRATYNSIKNIGLVTHCIRIYGNILPAGKAEIKFDVNVVPDADYTRDYEELFQDFNVKNGIVKEMVDGKESEQGYYVGNP
;
A
#
# COMPACT_ATOMS: atom_id res chain seq x y z
N MET A 1 45.67 16.99 -41.60
CA MET A 1 44.70 17.32 -40.54
C MET A 1 45.42 18.08 -39.44
N SER A 2 44.92 19.28 -39.16
CA SER A 2 45.57 20.25 -38.27
C SER A 2 45.65 19.72 -36.83
N LYS A 3 46.84 19.76 -36.21
CA LYS A 3 47.08 19.33 -34.81
C LYS A 3 46.09 19.99 -33.84
N TYR A 4 45.57 21.16 -34.18
CA TYR A 4 44.55 21.89 -33.44
C TYR A 4 43.20 21.15 -33.35
N VAL A 5 42.82 20.35 -34.34
CA VAL A 5 41.57 19.56 -34.31
C VAL A 5 41.64 18.45 -33.24
N PHE A 6 42.82 17.86 -33.05
CA PHE A 6 43.03 16.82 -32.05
C PHE A 6 43.00 17.40 -30.63
N TYR A 7 43.58 18.59 -30.42
CA TYR A 7 43.53 19.27 -29.11
C TYR A 7 42.13 19.76 -28.73
N ILE A 8 41.30 20.18 -29.70
CA ILE A 8 39.90 20.55 -29.45
C ILE A 8 39.12 19.32 -28.97
N PHE A 9 39.28 18.16 -29.62
CA PHE A 9 38.62 16.92 -29.21
C PHE A 9 39.09 16.41 -27.85
N LEU A 10 40.39 16.53 -27.55
CA LEU A 10 40.99 16.16 -26.26
C LEU A 10 40.47 17.01 -25.08
N TRP A 11 40.04 18.25 -25.34
CA TRP A 11 39.49 19.15 -24.33
C TRP A 11 37.96 19.08 -24.21
N LEU A 12 37.25 18.68 -25.29
CA LEU A 12 35.80 18.52 -25.31
C LEU A 12 35.32 17.21 -24.64
N ILE A 13 36.10 16.14 -24.72
CA ILE A 13 35.74 14.83 -24.14
C ILE A 13 35.67 14.85 -22.59
N PRO A 14 36.61 15.47 -21.85
CA PRO A 14 36.53 15.58 -20.39
C PRO A 14 35.36 16.44 -19.91
N ALA A 15 34.98 17.47 -20.66
CA ALA A 15 33.86 18.35 -20.33
C ALA A 15 32.50 17.65 -20.46
N LEU A 16 32.36 16.69 -21.39
CA LEU A 16 31.15 15.88 -21.52
C LEU A 16 30.96 14.85 -20.40
N LEU A 17 32.02 14.44 -19.71
CA LEU A 17 31.99 13.38 -18.68
C LEU A 17 31.66 13.90 -17.27
N LEU A 18 31.58 15.22 -17.06
CA LEU A 18 31.34 15.82 -15.74
C LEU A 18 29.88 16.20 -15.44
N SER A 19 28.95 15.95 -16.37
CA SER A 19 27.51 16.17 -16.15
C SER A 19 26.88 15.05 -15.32
N SER A 20 27.41 14.77 -14.13
CA SER A 20 26.75 13.88 -13.18
C SER A 20 25.61 14.63 -12.49
N CYS A 21 24.36 14.30 -12.83
CA CYS A 21 23.19 14.84 -12.17
C CYS A 21 23.10 14.32 -10.73
N ARG A 22 23.58 15.09 -9.75
CA ARG A 22 23.38 14.79 -8.33
C ARG A 22 21.99 15.30 -7.92
N LYS A 23 21.04 14.39 -7.76
CA LYS A 23 19.70 14.73 -7.26
C LYS A 23 19.69 14.69 -5.74
N GLU A 24 19.53 15.84 -5.11
CA GLU A 24 19.41 15.95 -3.65
C GLU A 24 18.03 15.48 -3.18
N VAL A 25 18.00 14.69 -2.11
CA VAL A 25 16.76 14.24 -1.46
C VAL A 25 16.30 15.33 -0.49
N ARG A 26 15.42 16.21 -0.98
CA ARG A 26 14.77 17.26 -0.17
C ARG A 26 13.33 16.86 0.15
N PRO A 27 12.67 17.47 1.14
CA PRO A 27 11.25 17.23 1.40
C PRO A 27 10.38 17.47 0.15
N THR A 28 9.45 16.55 -0.13
CA THR A 28 8.55 16.59 -1.29
C THR A 28 7.09 16.49 -0.85
N SER A 29 6.18 16.96 -1.71
CA SER A 29 4.74 16.79 -1.52
C SER A 29 4.28 15.45 -2.11
N ILE A 30 3.29 14.85 -1.49
CA ILE A 30 2.67 13.62 -1.98
C ILE A 30 1.16 13.77 -2.01
N GLU A 31 0.52 12.91 -2.77
CA GLU A 31 -0.92 12.72 -2.80
C GLU A 31 -1.24 11.25 -2.58
N ILE A 32 -2.19 10.98 -1.70
CA ILE A 32 -2.73 9.65 -1.45
C ILE A 32 -4.19 9.68 -1.85
N LYS A 33 -4.57 8.75 -2.73
CA LYS A 33 -5.97 8.61 -3.13
C LYS A 33 -6.79 8.01 -1.98
N ASP A 34 -7.85 8.71 -1.61
CA ASP A 34 -8.82 8.32 -0.58
C ASP A 34 -8.13 7.95 0.74
N PRO A 35 -7.57 8.91 1.49
CA PRO A 35 -6.82 8.62 2.72
C PRO A 35 -7.72 8.12 3.86
N ASP A 36 -8.99 8.53 3.90
CA ASP A 36 -9.99 8.07 4.85
C ASP A 36 -10.97 7.13 4.15
N ARG A 37 -11.02 5.87 4.60
CA ARG A 37 -11.79 4.79 3.94
C ARG A 37 -12.69 4.05 4.92
N HIS A 38 -13.87 3.69 4.44
CA HIS A 38 -14.80 2.86 5.19
C HIS A 38 -15.02 1.56 4.43
N TYR A 39 -14.75 0.44 5.07
CA TYR A 39 -14.94 -0.88 4.49
C TYR A 39 -16.26 -1.51 4.94
N TYR A 40 -16.84 -2.29 4.05
CA TYR A 40 -18.02 -3.08 4.39
C TYR A 40 -17.71 -4.09 5.49
N PRO A 41 -18.72 -4.49 6.29
CA PRO A 41 -18.53 -5.45 7.35
C PRO A 41 -17.93 -6.76 6.85
N ILE A 42 -16.98 -7.32 7.59
CA ILE A 42 -16.33 -8.60 7.29
C ILE A 42 -16.57 -9.58 8.45
N LYS A 43 -16.50 -10.88 8.17
CA LYS A 43 -16.55 -11.90 9.23
C LYS A 43 -15.22 -11.99 9.96
N GLN A 44 -15.28 -12.37 11.23
CA GLN A 44 -14.09 -12.68 12.01
C GLN A 44 -13.26 -13.79 11.35
N GLY A 45 -11.94 -13.61 11.31
CA GLY A 45 -11.02 -14.55 10.68
C GLY A 45 -10.81 -14.34 9.18
N GLN A 46 -11.61 -13.49 8.52
CA GLN A 46 -11.34 -13.08 7.15
C GLN A 46 -10.15 -12.13 7.05
N GLN A 47 -9.53 -12.11 5.87
CA GLN A 47 -8.49 -11.16 5.51
C GLN A 47 -9.08 -10.07 4.61
N LEU A 48 -8.69 -8.83 4.89
CA LEU A 48 -9.06 -7.66 4.11
C LEU A 48 -7.81 -7.07 3.44
N ASP A 49 -7.82 -7.02 2.11
CA ASP A 49 -6.74 -6.42 1.33
C ASP A 49 -6.97 -4.93 1.11
N ILE A 50 -6.00 -4.13 1.53
CA ILE A 50 -6.00 -2.67 1.50
C ILE A 50 -4.95 -2.25 0.48
N MET A 51 -5.43 -1.93 -0.72
CA MET A 51 -4.59 -1.43 -1.81
C MET A 51 -4.61 0.10 -1.78
N PHE A 52 -3.45 0.73 -1.63
CA PHE A 52 -3.35 2.19 -1.66
C PHE A 52 -2.24 2.66 -2.58
N THR A 53 -2.46 3.82 -3.17
CA THR A 53 -1.59 4.39 -4.19
C THR A 53 -1.04 5.71 -3.69
N ILE A 54 0.28 5.85 -3.74
CA ILE A 54 0.98 7.08 -3.40
C ILE A 54 1.54 7.67 -4.69
N THR A 55 1.21 8.95 -4.92
CA THR A 55 1.75 9.74 -6.02
C THR A 55 2.66 10.82 -5.46
N ASN A 56 3.88 10.92 -5.99
CA ASN A 56 4.78 12.01 -5.67
C ASN A 56 4.39 13.23 -6.51
N THR A 57 3.87 14.28 -5.88
CA THR A 57 3.44 15.49 -6.60
C THR A 57 4.53 16.56 -6.66
N GLY A 58 5.63 16.39 -5.91
CA GLY A 58 6.73 17.34 -5.88
C GLY A 58 7.82 17.08 -6.91
N ASN A 59 8.81 17.98 -6.92
CA ASN A 59 9.89 18.04 -7.91
C ASN A 59 11.14 17.25 -7.52
N THR A 60 11.13 16.59 -6.35
CA THR A 60 12.23 15.77 -5.85
C THR A 60 11.75 14.34 -5.61
N PRO A 61 12.63 13.33 -5.70
CA PRO A 61 12.24 11.95 -5.47
C PRO A 61 11.70 11.77 -4.05
N LEU A 62 10.60 11.04 -3.94
CA LEU A 62 10.03 10.63 -2.66
C LEU A 62 10.76 9.40 -2.16
N LEU A 63 11.36 9.50 -0.99
CA LEU A 63 11.97 8.43 -0.24
C LEU A 63 11.05 8.05 0.92
N ILE A 64 10.43 6.88 0.82
CA ILE A 64 9.69 6.25 1.91
C ILE A 64 10.67 5.38 2.70
N THR A 65 10.93 5.81 3.94
CA THR A 65 11.86 5.13 4.86
C THR A 65 11.17 3.97 5.56
N ASP A 66 9.91 4.15 5.97
CA ASP A 66 9.17 3.12 6.67
C ASP A 66 7.65 3.27 6.48
N ILE A 67 6.93 2.16 6.65
CA ILE A 67 5.47 2.16 6.68
C ILE A 67 5.06 1.36 7.92
N GLN A 68 4.35 2.02 8.83
CA GLN A 68 4.00 1.49 10.14
C GLN A 68 2.48 1.41 10.30
N PRO A 69 1.91 0.21 10.46
CA PRO A 69 0.51 0.05 10.80
C PRO A 69 0.25 0.36 12.28
N SER A 70 -0.97 0.73 12.62
CA SER A 70 -1.41 0.93 14.01
C SER A 70 -1.58 -0.36 14.82
N CYS A 71 -1.73 -1.50 14.14
CA CYS A 71 -1.97 -2.82 14.74
C CYS A 71 -1.05 -3.87 14.10
N GLY A 72 -0.52 -4.79 14.91
CA GLY A 72 0.25 -5.95 14.41
C GLY A 72 -0.58 -6.98 13.63
N CYS A 73 -1.90 -6.79 13.56
CA CYS A 73 -2.82 -7.55 12.73
C CYS A 73 -2.81 -7.12 11.25
N ILE A 74 -2.10 -6.03 10.92
CA ILE A 74 -1.94 -5.52 9.57
C ILE A 74 -0.53 -5.87 9.09
N ILE A 75 -0.45 -6.62 8.00
CA ILE A 75 0.80 -7.03 7.36
C ILE A 75 0.99 -6.17 6.11
N ILE A 76 2.19 -5.65 5.90
CA ILE A 76 2.52 -4.83 4.74
C ILE A 76 3.51 -5.59 3.87
N ASP A 77 3.21 -5.71 2.58
CA ASP A 77 4.15 -6.27 1.59
C ASP A 77 5.30 -5.26 1.40
N LYS A 78 6.33 -5.39 2.23
CA LYS A 78 7.45 -4.45 2.28
C LYS A 78 8.48 -4.78 1.20
N SER A 79 8.86 -3.76 0.41
CA SER A 79 10.24 -3.66 -0.10
C SER A 79 10.98 -2.65 0.78
N SER A 80 12.11 -3.03 1.37
CA SER A 80 12.94 -2.11 2.15
C SER A 80 13.31 -0.87 1.32
N HIS A 81 13.02 0.33 1.85
CA HIS A 81 13.29 1.65 1.25
C HIS A 81 12.72 1.82 -0.16
N VAL A 82 11.62 2.55 -0.27
CA VAL A 82 10.96 2.79 -1.56
C VAL A 82 11.28 4.18 -2.07
N ILE A 83 11.79 4.24 -3.29
CA ILE A 83 12.02 5.51 -4.01
C ILE A 83 10.95 5.62 -5.10
N ILE A 84 10.19 6.71 -5.08
CA ILE A 84 9.26 7.08 -6.14
C ILE A 84 9.84 8.32 -6.84
N PRO A 85 10.03 8.30 -8.17
CA PRO A 85 10.52 9.47 -8.90
C PRO A 85 9.53 10.64 -8.81
N GLU A 86 9.95 11.84 -9.19
CA GLU A 86 9.05 12.98 -9.37
C GLU A 86 7.88 12.62 -10.30
N HIS A 87 6.67 13.04 -9.93
CA HIS A 87 5.43 12.72 -10.65
C HIS A 87 5.14 11.22 -10.81
N GLY A 88 5.92 10.36 -10.15
CA GLY A 88 5.75 8.92 -10.17
C GLY A 88 4.65 8.48 -9.22
N THR A 89 4.08 7.32 -9.53
CA THR A 89 3.04 6.68 -8.72
C THR A 89 3.46 5.26 -8.39
N LYS A 90 3.19 4.83 -7.15
CA LYS A 90 3.40 3.43 -6.73
C LYS A 90 2.25 2.94 -5.88
N GLN A 91 1.85 1.69 -6.13
CA GLN A 91 0.83 0.99 -5.36
C GLN A 91 1.47 0.14 -4.26
N PHE A 92 0.79 0.07 -3.12
CA PHE A 92 1.16 -0.71 -1.95
C PHE A 92 -0.02 -1.59 -1.55
N ARG A 93 0.30 -2.77 -1.02
CA ARG A 93 -0.65 -3.73 -0.46
C ARG A 93 -0.42 -3.86 1.05
N ALA A 94 -1.48 -3.72 1.81
CA ALA A 94 -1.53 -4.13 3.20
C ALA A 94 -2.67 -5.14 3.39
N THR A 95 -2.47 -6.16 4.19
CA THR A 95 -3.47 -7.18 4.49
C THR A 95 -3.80 -7.12 5.97
N TYR A 96 -5.06 -6.86 6.29
CA TYR A 96 -5.59 -6.84 7.65
C TYR A 96 -6.22 -8.18 8.00
N ASN A 97 -5.80 -8.78 9.11
CA ASN A 97 -6.37 -10.02 9.63
C ASN A 97 -7.34 -9.72 10.78
N SER A 98 -8.63 -10.06 10.59
CA SER A 98 -9.69 -9.75 11.55
C SER A 98 -9.80 -10.73 12.73
N ILE A 99 -8.98 -11.79 12.77
CA ILE A 99 -9.14 -12.92 13.73
C ILE A 99 -9.20 -12.49 15.21
N LYS A 100 -8.53 -11.40 15.59
CA LYS A 100 -8.49 -10.89 16.98
C LYS A 100 -9.34 -9.64 17.23
N ASN A 101 -10.17 -9.25 16.27
CA ASN A 101 -10.96 -8.02 16.32
C ASN A 101 -12.45 -8.35 16.20
N ILE A 102 -13.30 -7.65 16.95
CA ILE A 102 -14.76 -7.79 16.91
C ILE A 102 -15.38 -6.40 17.04
N GLY A 103 -16.45 -6.14 16.29
CA GLY A 103 -17.13 -4.85 16.23
C GLY A 103 -16.43 -3.83 15.33
N LEU A 104 -16.82 -2.57 15.44
CA LEU A 104 -16.25 -1.48 14.67
C LEU A 104 -14.82 -1.19 15.14
N VAL A 105 -13.86 -1.37 14.24
CA VAL A 105 -12.46 -1.04 14.48
C VAL A 105 -12.00 0.05 13.53
N THR A 106 -11.10 0.89 14.02
CA THR A 106 -10.45 1.94 13.23
C THR A 106 -8.94 1.77 13.34
N HIS A 107 -8.29 1.75 12.19
CA HIS A 107 -6.86 1.58 12.08
C HIS A 107 -6.25 2.64 11.16
N CYS A 108 -4.95 2.82 11.28
CA CYS A 108 -4.22 3.68 10.38
C CYS A 108 -2.88 3.09 9.97
N ILE A 109 -2.43 3.47 8.78
CA ILE A 109 -1.13 3.12 8.21
C ILE A 109 -0.36 4.42 8.03
N ARG A 110 0.76 4.54 8.74
CA ARG A 110 1.62 5.73 8.75
C ARG A 110 2.79 5.50 7.83
N ILE A 111 2.98 6.40 6.88
CA ILE A 111 4.06 6.35 5.90
C ILE A 111 5.06 7.43 6.30
N TYR A 112 6.31 7.04 6.52
CA TYR A 112 7.39 7.93 6.91
C TYR A 112 8.37 8.14 5.76
N GLY A 113 8.91 9.36 5.65
CA GLY A 113 9.83 9.71 4.59
C GLY A 113 10.19 11.18 4.55
N ASN A 114 10.76 11.64 3.44
CA ASN A 114 10.96 13.06 3.14
C ASN A 114 9.65 13.75 2.70
N ILE A 115 8.57 13.57 3.45
CA ILE A 115 7.22 14.05 3.10
C ILE A 115 6.94 15.38 3.79
N LEU A 116 6.40 16.37 3.07
CA LEU A 116 5.93 17.63 3.67
C LEU A 116 4.51 17.49 4.29
N PRO A 117 4.18 18.23 5.35
CA PRO A 117 5.05 19.10 6.15
C PRO A 117 5.75 18.39 7.32
N ALA A 118 5.26 17.21 7.74
CA ALA A 118 5.61 16.59 9.02
C ALA A 118 6.50 15.33 8.91
N GLY A 119 7.07 15.06 7.72
CA GLY A 119 7.86 13.84 7.48
C GLY A 119 7.02 12.55 7.43
N LYS A 120 5.69 12.68 7.44
CA LYS A 120 4.77 11.54 7.45
C LYS A 120 3.47 11.85 6.72
N ALA A 121 2.84 10.80 6.23
CA ALA A 121 1.45 10.78 5.79
C ALA A 121 0.70 9.62 6.45
N GLU A 122 -0.62 9.68 6.46
CA GLU A 122 -1.46 8.71 7.15
C GLU A 122 -2.63 8.31 6.26
N ILE A 123 -2.94 7.01 6.30
CA ILE A 123 -4.14 6.43 5.71
C ILE A 123 -4.93 5.87 6.87
N LYS A 124 -6.21 6.22 6.97
CA LYS A 124 -7.12 5.74 8.00
C LYS A 124 -8.18 4.87 7.34
N PHE A 125 -8.50 3.76 7.97
CA PHE A 125 -9.63 2.94 7.55
C PHE A 125 -10.38 2.39 8.76
N ASP A 126 -11.67 2.17 8.58
CA ASP A 126 -12.50 1.44 9.52
C ASP A 126 -13.28 0.31 8.86
N VAL A 127 -13.62 -0.67 9.68
CA VAL A 127 -14.36 -1.86 9.29
C VAL A 127 -15.10 -2.41 10.50
N ASN A 128 -16.32 -2.91 10.29
CA ASN A 128 -17.04 -3.64 11.32
C ASN A 128 -16.75 -5.14 11.19
N VAL A 129 -16.15 -5.75 12.22
CA VAL A 129 -15.90 -7.19 12.25
C VAL A 129 -17.07 -7.88 12.93
N VAL A 130 -17.84 -8.62 12.15
CA VAL A 130 -18.98 -9.40 12.65
C VAL A 130 -18.43 -10.70 13.25
N PRO A 131 -18.74 -11.01 14.52
CA PRO A 131 -18.32 -12.27 15.11
C PRO A 131 -18.91 -13.42 14.29
N ASP A 132 -18.16 -14.51 14.18
CA ASP A 132 -18.77 -15.76 13.73
C ASP A 132 -19.80 -16.13 14.81
N ALA A 133 -21.05 -16.31 14.41
CA ALA A 133 -22.10 -16.43 15.40
C ALA A 133 -21.86 -17.74 16.17
N ASP A 134 -21.81 -17.63 17.50
CA ASP A 134 -21.42 -18.70 18.43
C ASP A 134 -22.53 -19.79 18.54
N TYR A 135 -23.25 -20.04 17.45
CA TYR A 135 -24.23 -21.11 17.34
C TYR A 135 -23.55 -22.39 16.88
N THR A 136 -24.13 -23.51 17.28
CA THR A 136 -23.75 -24.82 16.75
C THR A 136 -23.93 -24.80 15.25
N ARG A 137 -22.84 -24.72 14.48
CA ARG A 137 -22.88 -24.78 13.02
C ARG A 137 -23.66 -26.01 12.60
N ASP A 138 -24.67 -25.82 11.77
CA ASP A 138 -25.48 -26.93 11.28
C ASP A 138 -24.59 -27.87 10.44
N TYR A 139 -24.94 -29.17 10.43
CA TYR A 139 -24.16 -30.19 9.70
C TYR A 139 -23.93 -29.82 8.23
N GLU A 140 -24.89 -29.15 7.60
CA GLU A 140 -24.78 -28.69 6.22
C GLU A 140 -23.65 -27.68 6.02
N GLU A 141 -23.51 -26.71 6.93
CA GLU A 141 -22.43 -25.71 6.87
C GLU A 141 -21.06 -26.35 7.08
N LEU A 142 -20.94 -27.25 8.06
CA LEU A 142 -19.68 -27.97 8.32
C LEU A 142 -19.28 -28.84 7.13
N PHE A 143 -20.25 -29.50 6.51
CA PHE A 143 -20.02 -30.33 5.33
C PHE A 143 -19.60 -29.48 4.12
N GLN A 144 -20.23 -28.30 3.92
CA GLN A 144 -19.81 -27.34 2.90
C GLN A 144 -18.39 -26.83 3.15
N ASP A 145 -18.07 -26.39 4.37
CA ASP A 145 -16.72 -25.97 4.76
C ASP A 145 -15.67 -27.05 4.49
N PHE A 146 -15.97 -28.30 4.85
CA PHE A 146 -15.09 -29.44 4.61
C PHE A 146 -14.87 -29.66 3.12
N ASN A 147 -15.94 -29.63 2.33
CA ASN A 147 -15.86 -29.83 0.89
C ASN A 147 -15.11 -28.70 0.17
N VAL A 148 -15.32 -27.45 0.59
CA VAL A 148 -14.61 -26.28 0.04
C VAL A 148 -13.12 -26.37 0.40
N LYS A 149 -12.78 -26.63 1.67
CA LYS A 149 -11.39 -26.78 2.12
C LYS A 149 -10.65 -27.93 1.42
N ASN A 150 -11.35 -29.02 1.11
CA ASN A 150 -10.80 -30.17 0.41
C ASN A 150 -10.94 -30.10 -1.12
N GLY A 151 -11.46 -28.99 -1.67
CA GLY A 151 -11.62 -28.78 -3.11
C GLY A 151 -12.63 -29.72 -3.78
N ILE A 152 -13.49 -30.38 -3.01
CA ILE A 152 -14.56 -31.28 -3.48
C ILE A 152 -15.71 -30.49 -4.10
N VAL A 153 -15.97 -29.28 -3.57
CA VAL A 153 -16.99 -28.35 -4.10
C VAL A 153 -16.32 -27.03 -4.41
N LYS A 154 -16.55 -26.52 -5.63
CA LYS A 154 -16.15 -25.16 -6.03
C LYS A 154 -17.14 -24.17 -5.44
N GLU A 155 -16.63 -23.12 -4.79
CA GLU A 155 -17.45 -22.00 -4.31
C GLU A 155 -18.30 -21.46 -5.46
N MET A 156 -19.63 -21.45 -5.28
CA MET A 156 -20.60 -21.14 -6.34
C MET A 156 -20.93 -19.65 -6.43
N VAL A 157 -20.42 -18.85 -5.49
CA VAL A 157 -20.58 -17.39 -5.43
C VAL A 157 -19.28 -16.77 -5.92
N ASP A 158 -19.38 -15.86 -6.89
CA ASP A 158 -18.21 -15.17 -7.42
C ASP A 158 -17.78 -14.05 -6.45
N GLY A 159 -16.57 -14.19 -5.89
CA GLY A 159 -15.92 -13.18 -5.04
C GLY A 159 -16.12 -13.38 -3.54
N LYS A 160 -15.14 -12.94 -2.74
CA LYS A 160 -15.20 -13.07 -1.27
C LYS A 160 -15.98 -11.91 -0.65
N GLU A 161 -16.62 -12.15 0.49
CA GLU A 161 -17.29 -11.10 1.27
C GLU A 161 -16.35 -9.92 1.62
N SER A 162 -15.05 -10.19 1.82
CA SER A 162 -14.05 -9.17 2.10
C SER A 162 -13.58 -8.36 0.90
N GLU A 163 -14.05 -8.68 -0.32
CA GLU A 163 -13.64 -8.03 -1.58
C GLU A 163 -14.67 -6.97 -2.05
N GLN A 164 -15.62 -6.58 -1.21
CA GLN A 164 -16.64 -5.57 -1.52
C GLN A 164 -16.10 -4.14 -1.70
N GLY A 165 -14.81 -3.92 -1.48
CA GLY A 165 -14.16 -2.61 -1.63
C GLY A 165 -14.42 -1.67 -0.45
N TYR A 166 -14.30 -0.36 -0.71
CA TYR A 166 -14.47 0.70 0.29
C TYR A 166 -15.30 1.85 -0.29
N TYR A 167 -15.87 2.65 0.61
CA TYR A 167 -16.53 3.92 0.31
C TYR A 167 -15.84 5.08 1.05
N VAL A 168 -16.08 6.30 0.58
CA VAL A 168 -15.50 7.53 1.11
C VAL A 168 -16.65 8.48 1.50
N GLY A 169 -16.56 9.08 2.69
CA GLY A 169 -17.63 9.91 3.25
C GLY A 169 -18.57 9.14 4.16
N ASN A 170 -19.66 9.78 4.59
CA ASN A 170 -20.65 9.13 5.45
C ASN A 170 -21.47 8.08 4.66
N PRO A 171 -21.73 6.90 5.24
CA PRO A 171 -22.59 5.88 4.64
C PRO A 171 -24.05 6.35 4.48
#